data_AF-S4R5W8-F1
#
_entry.id   AF-S4R5W8-F1
#
_cell.length_a   1.000
_cell.length_b   1.000
_cell.length_c   1.000
_cell.angle_alpha   90.00
_cell.angle_beta   90.00
_cell.angle_gamma   90.00
#
_symmetry.space_group_name_H-M   'P 1'
#
loop_
_entity.id
_entity.type
_entity.pdbx_description
1 polymer ?
#
loop_
_entity_poly.entity_id
_entity_poly.type
_entity_poly.pdbx_seq_one_letter_code
_entity_poly.pdbx_strand_id
1 'polypeptide(L)'
;AALPAEVPHLACCVYAEALRCLPAMVRLWWNNQDKRVSGVVERFTSRHASPVLAQEIAAVQATGRRIHDMTVRARPAAREVVATYNVEEVYMELVVTLPPNHPLGPVAVECGKRVGVASQQWWNWMLQLSTFLTHQNGSIMDGLALWKSNVDKRFEGAVTCLFC
;
A
#
# COMPACT_ATOMS: atom_id res chain seq x y z
N ALA A 1 -6.89 -38.37 -15.37
CA ALA A 1 -6.58 -38.79 -13.98
C ALA A 1 -6.60 -37.56 -13.10
N ALA A 2 -7.24 -37.61 -11.93
CA ALA A 2 -7.12 -36.53 -10.95
C ALA A 2 -5.64 -36.45 -10.51
N LEU A 3 -5.08 -35.25 -10.45
CA LEU A 3 -3.74 -35.05 -9.90
C LEU A 3 -3.73 -35.49 -8.42
N PRO A 4 -2.61 -36.01 -7.90
CA PRO A 4 -2.45 -36.22 -6.47
C PRO A 4 -2.81 -34.93 -5.71
N ALA A 5 -3.56 -35.04 -4.60
CA ALA A 5 -4.08 -33.87 -3.87
C ALA A 5 -2.97 -32.90 -3.41
N GLU A 6 -1.74 -33.38 -3.29
CA GLU A 6 -0.54 -32.61 -2.96
C GLU A 6 -0.22 -31.52 -4.01
N VAL A 7 -0.45 -31.79 -5.30
CA VAL A 7 -0.09 -30.87 -6.39
C VAL A 7 -0.97 -29.60 -6.38
N PRO A 8 -2.31 -29.68 -6.30
CA PRO A 8 -3.16 -28.50 -6.16
C PRO A 8 -2.87 -27.68 -4.89
N HIS A 9 -2.58 -28.32 -3.76
CA HIS A 9 -2.24 -27.61 -2.53
C HIS A 9 -0.93 -26.85 -2.68
N LEU A 10 0.11 -27.50 -3.23
CA LEU A 10 1.38 -26.85 -3.51
C LEU A 10 1.21 -25.66 -4.46
N ALA A 11 0.40 -25.81 -5.51
CA ALA A 11 0.10 -24.71 -6.42
C ALA A 11 -0.55 -23.51 -5.71
N CYS A 12 -1.48 -23.76 -4.78
CA CYS A 12 -2.07 -22.71 -3.95
C CYS A 12 -1.04 -22.02 -3.05
N CYS A 13 -0.15 -22.79 -2.41
CA CYS A 13 0.92 -22.24 -1.57
C CYS A 13 1.89 -21.38 -2.38
N VAL A 14 2.36 -21.88 -3.53
CA VAL A 14 3.25 -21.13 -4.43
C VAL A 14 2.57 -19.85 -4.92
N TYR A 15 1.28 -19.92 -5.25
CA TYR A 15 0.52 -18.74 -5.66
C TYR A 15 0.39 -17.71 -4.54
N ALA A 16 0.05 -18.14 -3.32
CA ALA A 16 -0.05 -17.26 -2.16
C ALA A 16 1.30 -16.60 -1.82
N GLU A 17 2.40 -17.35 -1.89
CA GLU A 17 3.75 -16.81 -1.71
C GLU A 17 4.15 -15.85 -2.83
N ALA A 18 3.78 -16.12 -4.08
CA ALA A 18 4.00 -15.19 -5.19
C ALA A 18 3.25 -13.87 -4.98
N LEU A 19 1.99 -13.92 -4.51
CA LEU A 19 1.22 -12.72 -4.15
C LEU A 19 1.89 -11.93 -3.01
N ARG A 20 2.46 -12.62 -2.02
CA ARG A 20 3.10 -12.00 -0.85
C ARG A 20 4.45 -11.37 -1.19
N CYS A 21 5.29 -12.09 -1.93
CA CYS A 21 6.68 -11.73 -2.15
C CYS A 21 6.90 -10.93 -3.45
N LEU A 22 6.08 -11.18 -4.48
CA LEU A 22 6.24 -10.62 -5.82
C LEU A 22 4.93 -10.00 -6.36
N PRO A 23 4.19 -9.21 -5.57
CA PRO A 23 2.89 -8.68 -5.97
C PRO A 23 2.94 -7.86 -7.26
N ALA A 24 4.01 -7.10 -7.50
CA ALA A 24 4.16 -6.32 -8.73
C ALA A 24 4.23 -7.19 -9.99
N MET A 25 4.94 -8.33 -9.91
CA MET A 25 5.03 -9.27 -11.03
C MET A 25 3.70 -10.00 -11.25
N VAL A 26 3.02 -10.39 -10.18
CA VAL A 26 1.70 -11.03 -10.30
C VAL A 26 0.68 -10.09 -10.92
N ARG A 27 0.66 -8.80 -10.52
CA ARG A 27 -0.17 -7.77 -11.14
C ARG A 27 0.13 -7.60 -12.63
N LEU A 28 1.41 -7.52 -12.99
CA LEU A 28 1.83 -7.43 -14.39
C LEU A 28 1.32 -8.62 -15.21
N TRP A 29 1.49 -9.85 -14.69
CA TRP A 29 0.98 -11.05 -15.35
C TRP A 29 -0.55 -11.01 -15.47
N TRP A 30 -1.26 -10.71 -14.38
CA TRP A 30 -2.73 -10.67 -14.30
C TRP A 30 -3.34 -9.66 -15.27
N ASN A 31 -2.75 -8.46 -15.35
CA ASN A 31 -3.18 -7.41 -16.29
C ASN A 31 -2.99 -7.78 -17.76
N ASN A 32 -2.09 -8.73 -18.06
CA ASN A 32 -1.86 -9.25 -19.40
C ASN A 32 -2.70 -10.49 -19.74
N GLN A 33 -3.58 -10.95 -18.84
CA GLN A 33 -4.48 -12.06 -19.11
C GLN A 33 -5.77 -11.59 -19.78
N ASP A 34 -6.43 -12.50 -20.50
CA ASP A 34 -7.78 -12.25 -20.99
C ASP A 34 -8.79 -12.14 -19.82
N LYS A 35 -9.95 -11.54 -20.09
CA LYS A 35 -11.01 -11.29 -19.08
C LYS A 35 -11.51 -12.56 -18.37
N ARG A 36 -11.46 -13.72 -19.03
CA ARG A 36 -11.93 -14.97 -18.44
C ARG A 36 -10.93 -15.43 -17.38
N VAL A 37 -9.65 -15.45 -17.73
CA VAL A 37 -8.57 -15.85 -16.82
C VAL A 37 -8.44 -14.85 -15.68
N SER A 38 -8.36 -13.55 -15.97
CA SER A 38 -8.22 -12.52 -14.95
C SER A 38 -9.39 -12.51 -13.95
N GLY A 39 -10.62 -12.72 -14.42
CA GLY A 39 -11.80 -12.82 -13.56
C GLY A 39 -11.84 -14.08 -12.68
N VAL A 40 -11.29 -15.22 -13.15
CA VAL A 40 -11.14 -16.42 -12.30
C VAL A 40 -10.11 -16.18 -11.20
N VAL A 41 -8.95 -15.63 -11.59
CA VAL A 41 -7.86 -15.31 -10.66
C VAL A 41 -8.32 -14.31 -9.60
N GLU A 42 -9.04 -13.26 -10.01
CA GLU A 42 -9.57 -12.25 -9.09
C GLU A 42 -10.52 -12.85 -8.04
N ARG A 43 -11.47 -13.68 -8.47
CA ARG A 43 -12.41 -14.34 -7.53
C ARG A 43 -11.69 -15.27 -6.56
N PHE A 44 -10.73 -16.06 -7.07
CA PHE A 44 -9.95 -16.95 -6.23
C PHE A 44 -9.13 -16.17 -5.19
N THR A 45 -8.43 -15.13 -5.63
CA THR A 45 -7.59 -14.28 -4.79
C THR A 45 -8.40 -13.59 -3.72
N SER A 46 -9.48 -12.91 -4.11
CA SER A 46 -10.36 -12.16 -3.20
C SER A 46 -10.91 -13.06 -2.09
N ARG A 47 -11.24 -14.31 -2.42
CA ARG A 47 -11.84 -15.25 -1.48
C ARG A 47 -10.83 -15.95 -0.57
N HIS A 48 -9.67 -16.32 -1.10
CA HIS A 48 -8.77 -17.26 -0.42
C HIS A 48 -7.43 -16.65 0.01
N ALA A 49 -6.90 -15.67 -0.74
CA ALA A 49 -5.59 -15.09 -0.47
C ALA A 49 -5.68 -13.70 0.18
N SER A 50 -6.55 -12.83 -0.33
CA SER A 50 -6.68 -11.45 0.13
C SER A 50 -6.99 -11.31 1.62
N PRO A 51 -7.86 -12.14 2.26
CA PRO A 51 -8.10 -12.03 3.70
C PRO A 51 -6.86 -12.34 4.55
N VAL A 52 -6.00 -13.25 4.09
CA VAL A 52 -4.75 -13.62 4.78
C VAL A 52 -3.71 -12.51 4.61
N LEU A 53 -3.53 -12.03 3.38
CA LEU A 53 -2.56 -10.97 3.10
C LEU A 53 -2.95 -9.64 3.77
N ALA A 54 -4.24 -9.31 3.83
CA ALA A 54 -4.73 -8.12 4.52
C ALA A 54 -4.51 -8.14 6.04
N GLN A 55 -4.14 -9.29 6.65
CA GLN A 55 -3.74 -9.35 8.05
C GLN A 55 -2.49 -8.50 8.34
N GLU A 56 -1.72 -8.12 7.31
CA GLU A 56 -0.65 -7.13 7.46
C GLU A 56 -1.15 -5.82 8.11
N ILE A 57 -2.40 -5.42 7.84
CA ILE A 57 -3.01 -4.24 8.45
C ILE A 57 -3.22 -4.47 9.96
N ALA A 58 -3.62 -5.67 10.36
CA ALA A 58 -3.73 -6.03 11.77
C ALA A 58 -2.35 -6.07 12.45
N ALA A 59 -1.31 -6.49 11.74
CA ALA A 59 0.07 -6.43 12.24
C ALA A 59 0.51 -4.99 12.50
N VAL A 60 0.22 -4.04 11.60
CA VAL A 60 0.46 -2.59 11.80
C VAL A 60 -0.23 -2.06 13.06
N GLN A 61 -1.41 -2.59 13.40
CA GLN A 61 -2.10 -2.23 14.65
C GLN A 61 -1.33 -2.67 15.90
N ALA A 62 -0.60 -3.79 15.82
CA ALA A 62 0.06 -4.44 16.95
C ALA A 62 1.51 -3.98 17.18
N THR A 63 2.28 -3.69 16.13
CA THR A 63 3.73 -3.36 16.23
C THR A 63 4.04 -1.93 16.68
N GLY A 64 3.04 -1.05 16.75
CA GLY A 64 3.20 0.31 17.26
C GLY A 64 2.97 1.38 16.20
N ARG A 65 2.31 2.45 16.64
CA ARG A 65 1.66 3.47 15.80
C ARG A 65 2.60 4.53 15.21
N ARG A 66 3.92 4.36 15.22
CA ARG A 66 4.81 5.50 14.92
C ARG A 66 5.92 5.16 13.94
N ILE A 67 6.01 5.95 12.87
CA ILE A 67 7.20 6.11 12.04
C ILE A 67 7.82 7.44 12.47
N HIS A 68 8.69 7.41 13.49
CA HIS A 68 9.18 8.62 14.18
C HIS A 68 8.01 9.54 14.61
N ASP A 69 7.91 10.72 13.99
CA ASP A 69 6.90 11.75 14.29
C ASP A 69 5.58 11.56 13.52
N MET A 70 5.51 10.61 12.59
CA MET A 70 4.26 10.22 11.93
C MET A 70 3.50 9.21 12.79
N THR A 71 2.20 9.45 12.97
CA THR A 71 1.28 8.50 13.61
C THR A 71 0.55 7.67 12.56
N VAL A 72 0.58 6.35 12.69
CA VAL A 72 -0.07 5.38 11.82
C VAL A 72 -1.15 4.62 12.59
N ARG A 73 -2.36 4.57 12.05
CA ARG A 73 -3.53 3.91 12.64
C ARG A 73 -4.13 2.93 11.64
N ALA A 74 -4.12 1.65 11.97
CA ALA A 74 -4.77 0.63 11.18
C ALA A 74 -6.26 0.50 11.52
N ARG A 75 -7.08 0.17 10.51
CA ARG A 75 -8.49 -0.18 10.62
C ARG A 75 -8.74 -1.48 9.83
N PRO A 76 -8.42 -2.66 10.40
CA PRO A 76 -8.46 -3.93 9.68
C PRO A 76 -9.84 -4.24 9.08
N ALA A 77 -10.92 -3.92 9.80
CA ALA A 77 -12.30 -4.14 9.32
C ALA A 77 -12.63 -3.35 8.04
N ALA A 78 -12.06 -2.16 7.88
CA ALA A 78 -12.21 -1.33 6.69
C ALA A 78 -11.10 -1.56 5.65
N ARG A 79 -10.07 -2.36 5.99
CA ARG A 79 -8.84 -2.55 5.21
C ARG A 79 -8.09 -1.24 4.94
N GLU A 80 -8.10 -0.35 5.94
CA GLU A 80 -7.48 0.96 5.85
C GLU A 80 -6.27 1.11 6.77
N VAL A 81 -5.32 1.93 6.34
CA VAL A 81 -4.24 2.49 7.16
C VAL A 81 -4.30 4.00 7.05
N VAL A 82 -4.48 4.68 8.17
CA VAL A 82 -4.50 6.14 8.26
C VAL A 82 -3.15 6.62 8.79
N ALA A 83 -2.46 7.44 8.02
CA ALA A 83 -1.23 8.09 8.45
C ALA A 83 -1.49 9.58 8.69
N THR A 84 -1.04 10.08 9.82
CA THR A 84 -1.11 11.49 10.21
C THR A 84 0.31 11.98 10.50
N TYR A 85 0.72 13.07 9.87
CA TYR A 85 2.02 13.67 10.04
C TYR A 85 1.90 15.18 10.27
N ASN A 86 2.62 15.66 11.28
CA ASN A 86 2.68 17.07 11.66
C ASN A 86 4.13 17.51 11.67
N VAL A 87 4.43 18.59 10.96
CA VAL A 87 5.74 19.22 10.93
C VAL A 87 5.54 20.72 10.91
N GLU A 88 6.10 21.43 11.91
CA GLU A 88 5.90 22.87 12.11
C GLU A 88 4.40 23.25 12.13
N GLU A 89 3.95 24.15 11.24
CA GLU A 89 2.56 24.58 11.08
C GLU A 89 1.78 23.75 10.03
N VAL A 90 2.37 22.65 9.54
CA VAL A 90 1.80 21.81 8.48
C VAL A 90 1.20 20.54 9.07
N TYR A 91 -0.07 20.28 8.72
CA TYR A 91 -0.79 19.06 9.07
C TYR A 91 -1.11 18.28 7.79
N MET A 92 -0.82 16.98 7.80
CA MET A 92 -1.12 16.08 6.70
C MET A 92 -1.73 14.77 7.21
N GLU A 93 -2.82 14.35 6.60
CA GLU A 93 -3.43 13.05 6.83
C GLU A 93 -3.77 12.39 5.50
N LEU A 94 -3.43 11.12 5.38
CA LEU A 94 -3.74 10.29 4.23
C LEU A 94 -4.31 8.95 4.67
N VAL A 95 -5.11 8.36 3.80
CA VAL A 95 -5.73 7.05 4.01
C VAL A 95 -5.30 6.13 2.89
N VAL A 96 -4.70 4.99 3.23
CA VAL A 96 -4.35 3.91 2.31
C VAL A 96 -5.40 2.81 2.47
N THR A 97 -6.09 2.44 1.39
CA THR A 97 -7.14 1.42 1.42
C THR A 97 -6.79 0.26 0.49
N LEU A 98 -6.73 -0.95 1.04
CA LEU A 98 -6.49 -2.15 0.24
C LEU A 98 -7.78 -2.63 -0.43
N PRO A 99 -7.76 -2.95 -1.75
CA PRO A 99 -8.95 -3.40 -2.45
C PRO A 99 -9.37 -4.82 -2.01
N PRO A 100 -10.65 -5.20 -2.24
CA PRO A 100 -11.17 -6.55 -2.01
C PRO A 100 -10.25 -7.69 -2.50
N ASN A 101 -9.67 -7.49 -3.69
CA ASN A 101 -8.81 -8.43 -4.42
C ASN A 101 -7.29 -8.18 -4.21
N HIS A 102 -6.89 -7.42 -3.18
CA HIS A 102 -5.47 -7.17 -2.90
C HIS A 102 -4.66 -8.48 -2.85
N PRO A 103 -3.49 -8.58 -3.49
CA PRO A 103 -2.69 -7.49 -4.09
C PRO A 103 -2.94 -7.25 -5.59
N LEU A 104 -4.01 -7.76 -6.20
CA LEU A 104 -4.22 -7.60 -7.65
C LEU A 104 -4.68 -6.19 -8.03
N GLY A 105 -5.71 -5.69 -7.36
CA GLY A 105 -6.26 -4.38 -7.63
C GLY A 105 -5.36 -3.23 -7.16
N PRO A 106 -5.61 -2.01 -7.66
CA PRO A 106 -4.89 -0.83 -7.24
C PRO A 106 -5.16 -0.51 -5.76
N VAL A 107 -4.13 -0.08 -5.06
CA VAL A 107 -4.26 0.44 -3.69
C VAL A 107 -4.73 1.90 -3.77
N ALA A 108 -5.82 2.23 -3.09
CA ALA A 108 -6.31 3.60 -3.05
C ALA A 108 -5.52 4.42 -2.02
N VAL A 109 -5.15 5.65 -2.39
CA VAL A 109 -4.48 6.61 -1.52
C VAL A 109 -5.27 7.91 -1.57
N GLU A 110 -5.92 8.24 -0.45
CA GLU A 110 -6.85 9.36 -0.35
C GLU A 110 -6.35 10.43 0.62
N CYS A 111 -6.73 11.68 0.35
CA CYS A 111 -6.49 12.79 1.26
C CYS A 111 -7.50 12.77 2.40
N GLY A 112 -7.01 12.69 3.64
CA GLY A 112 -7.81 13.05 4.82
C GLY A 112 -7.82 14.57 5.00
N LYS A 113 -7.45 15.02 6.20
CA LYS A 113 -7.25 16.45 6.49
C LYS A 113 -5.87 16.95 6.03
N ARG A 114 -5.81 18.19 5.56
CA ARG A 114 -4.57 18.83 5.09
C ARG A 114 -4.58 20.33 5.35
N VAL A 115 -3.50 20.85 5.92
CA VAL A 115 -3.28 22.28 6.21
C VAL A 115 -1.83 22.62 5.88
N GLY A 116 -1.58 23.77 5.25
CA GLY A 116 -0.22 24.26 4.97
C GLY A 116 0.49 23.62 3.76
N VAL A 117 -0.23 22.88 2.89
CA VAL A 117 0.34 22.26 1.68
C VAL A 117 -0.42 22.70 0.43
N ALA A 118 0.29 23.10 -0.62
CA ALA A 118 -0.31 23.43 -1.92
C ALA A 118 -0.92 22.19 -2.62
N SER A 119 -2.05 22.34 -3.32
CA SER A 119 -2.78 21.23 -3.97
C SER A 119 -1.94 20.39 -4.92
N GLN A 120 -1.14 21.03 -5.78
CA GLN A 120 -0.27 20.31 -6.72
C GLN A 120 0.78 19.46 -6.01
N GLN A 121 1.43 20.02 -4.98
CA GLN A 121 2.47 19.32 -4.22
C GLN A 121 1.90 18.08 -3.54
N TRP A 122 0.73 18.22 -2.92
CA TRP A 122 0.03 17.10 -2.31
C TRP A 122 -0.31 16.00 -3.31
N TRP A 123 -0.87 16.38 -4.46
CA TRP A 123 -1.21 15.42 -5.51
C TRP A 123 0.03 14.64 -5.99
N ASN A 124 1.16 15.32 -6.20
CA ASN A 124 2.42 14.68 -6.56
C ASN A 124 2.87 13.66 -5.50
N TRP A 125 2.78 14.00 -4.22
CA TRP A 125 3.12 13.08 -3.13
C TRP A 125 2.18 11.87 -3.04
N MET A 126 0.87 12.07 -3.23
CA MET A 126 -0.09 10.96 -3.28
C MET A 126 0.16 10.04 -4.47
N LEU A 127 0.48 10.61 -5.64
CA LEU A 127 0.81 9.84 -6.83
C LEU A 127 2.08 9.00 -6.64
N GLN A 128 3.12 9.56 -6.01
CA GLN A 128 4.36 8.82 -5.70
C GLN A 128 4.09 7.64 -4.77
N LEU A 129 3.30 7.85 -3.71
CA LEU A 129 2.92 6.78 -2.78
C LEU A 129 2.08 5.70 -3.48
N SER A 130 1.07 6.09 -4.25
CA SER A 130 0.24 5.16 -5.04
C SER A 130 1.07 4.34 -6.03
N THR A 131 2.02 4.99 -6.72
CA THR A 131 2.95 4.33 -7.63
C THR A 131 3.82 3.31 -6.91
N PHE A 132 4.37 3.66 -5.75
CA PHE A 132 5.18 2.74 -4.94
C PHE A 132 4.37 1.50 -4.53
N LEU A 133 3.19 1.69 -3.93
CA LEU A 133 2.35 0.60 -3.44
C LEU A 133 1.84 -0.32 -4.56
N THR A 134 1.69 0.23 -5.78
CA THR A 134 1.18 -0.52 -6.94
C THR A 134 2.29 -1.19 -7.74
N HIS A 135 3.48 -0.62 -7.83
CA HIS A 135 4.51 -1.09 -8.76
C HIS A 135 5.79 -1.61 -8.12
N GLN A 136 5.98 -1.42 -6.81
CA GLN A 136 7.15 -1.92 -6.10
C GLN A 136 6.79 -3.07 -5.15
N ASN A 137 7.78 -3.89 -4.82
CA ASN A 137 7.64 -4.96 -3.84
C ASN A 137 8.02 -4.41 -2.46
N GLY A 138 7.08 -3.71 -1.82
CA GLY A 138 7.26 -3.12 -0.49
C GLY A 138 5.94 -3.10 0.28
N SER A 139 6.05 -3.05 1.61
CA SER A 139 4.89 -2.96 2.49
C SER A 139 4.28 -1.56 2.50
N ILE A 140 3.06 -1.44 3.05
CA ILE A 140 2.43 -0.13 3.32
C ILE A 140 3.37 0.73 4.18
N MET A 141 4.02 0.14 5.18
CA MET A 141 4.93 0.84 6.09
C MET A 141 6.17 1.38 5.37
N ASP A 142 6.73 0.63 4.42
CA ASP A 142 7.86 1.09 3.59
C ASP A 142 7.45 2.31 2.74
N GLY A 143 6.25 2.25 2.14
CA GLY A 143 5.69 3.35 1.37
C GLY A 143 5.47 4.60 2.22
N LEU A 144 4.92 4.44 3.42
CA LEU A 144 4.71 5.56 4.37
C LEU A 144 6.02 6.16 4.87
N ALA A 145 7.04 5.34 5.14
CA ALA A 145 8.36 5.80 5.53
C ALA A 145 9.04 6.60 4.39
N LEU A 146 8.96 6.11 3.15
CA LEU A 146 9.45 6.82 1.97
C LEU A 146 8.71 8.14 1.76
N TRP A 147 7.39 8.13 1.90
CA TRP A 147 6.56 9.33 1.82
C TRP A 147 6.99 10.36 2.87
N LYS A 148 7.17 9.94 4.13
CA LYS A 148 7.64 10.83 5.21
C LYS A 148 9.00 11.46 4.87
N SER A 149 9.97 10.64 4.46
CA SER A 149 11.31 11.12 4.08
C SER A 149 11.24 12.15 2.95
N ASN A 150 10.36 11.96 1.96
CA ASN A 150 10.20 12.92 0.86
C ASN A 150 9.58 14.25 1.32
N VAL A 151 8.66 14.18 2.28
CA VAL A 151 8.08 15.36 2.93
C VAL A 151 9.14 16.08 3.76
N ASP A 152 9.90 15.38 4.60
CA ASP A 152 10.97 15.94 5.44
C ASP A 152 12.00 16.70 4.61
N LYS A 153 12.51 16.08 3.55
CA LYS A 153 13.48 16.71 2.63
C LYS A 153 12.96 18.02 2.02
N ARG A 154 11.66 18.14 1.81
CA ARG A 154 11.06 19.38 1.29
C ARG A 154 11.09 20.51 2.32
N PHE A 155 10.94 20.19 3.60
CA PHE A 155 11.02 21.16 4.70
C PHE A 155 12.46 21.47 5.07
N GLU A 156 13.35 20.48 5.08
CA GLU A 156 14.80 20.69 5.25
C GLU A 156 15.39 21.54 4.11
N GLY A 157 15.00 21.26 2.86
CA GLY A 157 15.39 22.04 1.68
C GLY A 157 14.67 23.38 1.52
N ALA A 158 13.67 23.69 2.35
CA ALA A 158 13.06 25.02 2.42
C ALA A 158 13.90 26.01 3.24
N VAL A 159 14.83 25.53 4.08
CA VAL A 159 15.64 26.35 4.99
C VAL A 159 16.90 26.94 4.31
N THR A 160 17.22 26.54 3.08
CA THR A 160 18.20 27.25 2.24
C THR A 160 17.43 28.20 1.33
N CYS A 161 17.17 29.45 1.71
CA CYS A 161 18.16 30.53 1.68
C CYS A 161 17.55 31.81 2.33
N LEU A 162 18.23 32.41 3.31
CA LEU A 162 17.86 33.74 3.84
C LEU A 162 18.67 34.89 3.23
N PHE A 163 19.52 34.60 2.23
CA PHE A 163 20.40 35.58 1.57
C PHE A 163 20.53 35.36 0.05
N CYS A 164 19.54 34.76 -0.57
CA CYS A 164 19.30 34.77 -2.02
C CYS A 164 17.79 34.94 -2.24
#